data_AF-A0A7K4HGM3-F1
#
_entry.id   AF-A0A7K4HGM3-F1
#
_cell.length_a   1.000
_cell.length_b   1.000
_cell.length_c   1.000
_cell.angle_alpha   90.00
_cell.angle_beta   90.00
_cell.angle_gamma   90.00
#
_symmetry.space_group_name_H-M   'P 1'
#
loop_
_entity.id
_entity.type
_entity.pdbx_description
1 polymer ?
#
loop_
_entity_poly.entity_id
_entity_poly.type
_entity_poly.pdbx_seq_one_letter_code
_entity_poly.pdbx_strand_id
1 'polypeptide(L)'
;MKEYRINDKWILDRVSSQSTSFSQWIENIMKTVEQSLKEVNPEQLEEIKKDKKFSSLKDIDKELANAKREIAKMGNVGGLRNKMGSNISNWVMKTIDRELEESRSELEDLDFDIGMITGKRKNLSSALYDVSKDRGIESKGLLYLIKALPDLEAFLYSTSVRKYYRDHTEHALRVAVLGDFLLEQDLGHGTLSGVISDLTGLDKNLLKDKYWWVTGLIHDIGYPLGKMTTAVNFSLVNQLLKCYPTLDLEFLPFEISLSWKGNQEEYLNIIEDGLSKNARALIREGVGFNKYNKISQKPHVYLRTEDGHPEFNYQSILNLDHGVISALSLLNGLGTPDEIKNNDEYEGYIITAKAIALHNFKAQLKEYTFDSHPLAFFLMLIDELQEWGRPIPIQVRDTYFTTEIKKVTLLDDILLNLDEFSWLMQFKNNRAKNLMEFDFNSFSKEKEKSFGRLDRGESFSKTTINLQDLKIGKSKDRKGEILNQSTIVI
;
A
#
# COMPACT_ATOMS: atom_id res chain seq x y z
N MET A 1 -3.63 -24.62 -20.02
CA MET A 1 -3.83 -23.74 -18.86
C MET A 1 -2.70 -22.75 -18.78
N LYS A 2 -3.00 -21.46 -18.92
CA LYS A 2 -2.03 -20.40 -18.68
C LYS A 2 -1.91 -20.20 -17.17
N GLU A 3 -0.79 -20.62 -16.61
CA GLU A 3 -0.45 -20.39 -15.20
C GLU A 3 0.38 -19.11 -15.09
N TYR A 4 -0.02 -18.22 -14.18
CA TYR A 4 0.70 -16.98 -13.87
C TYR A 4 1.24 -17.06 -12.46
N ARG A 5 2.55 -16.83 -12.31
CA ARG A 5 3.19 -16.63 -11.02
C ARG A 5 3.23 -15.13 -10.72
N ILE A 6 2.29 -14.67 -9.90
CA ILE A 6 2.16 -13.28 -9.47
C ILE A 6 3.06 -13.03 -8.27
N ASN A 7 4.01 -12.11 -8.41
CA ASN A 7 4.92 -11.65 -7.36
C ASN A 7 5.42 -10.24 -7.70
N ASP A 8 6.30 -9.68 -6.86
CA ASP A 8 6.81 -8.31 -7.08
C ASP A 8 7.56 -8.14 -8.40
N LYS A 9 8.27 -9.19 -8.86
CA LYS A 9 8.89 -9.17 -10.20
C LYS A 9 7.84 -8.98 -11.28
N TRP A 10 6.80 -9.82 -11.25
CA TRP A 10 5.74 -9.80 -12.24
C TRP A 10 5.04 -8.44 -12.27
N ILE A 11 4.81 -7.83 -11.10
CA ILE A 11 4.22 -6.48 -10.99
C ILE A 11 5.10 -5.45 -11.69
N LEU A 12 6.40 -5.45 -11.40
CA LEU A 12 7.35 -4.50 -11.99
C LEU A 12 7.49 -4.70 -13.49
N ASP A 13 7.70 -5.94 -13.93
CA ASP A 13 7.83 -6.29 -15.35
C ASP A 13 6.57 -5.82 -16.11
N ARG A 14 5.38 -5.99 -15.52
CA ARG A 14 4.12 -5.54 -16.10
C ARG A 14 4.02 -4.02 -16.18
N VAL A 15 4.24 -3.29 -15.09
CA VAL A 15 4.16 -1.81 -15.10
C VAL A 15 5.16 -1.23 -16.08
N SER A 16 6.41 -1.72 -16.07
CA SER A 16 7.45 -1.30 -17.02
C SER A 16 7.07 -1.55 -18.47
N SER A 17 6.40 -2.67 -18.77
CA SER A 17 5.96 -2.96 -20.13
C SER A 17 4.82 -2.06 -20.62
N GLN A 18 4.08 -1.44 -19.70
CA GLN A 18 2.90 -0.62 -20.00
C GLN A 18 3.14 0.90 -19.84
N SER A 19 4.25 1.30 -19.20
CA SER A 19 4.58 2.70 -18.95
C SER A 19 6.02 2.98 -19.35
N THR A 20 6.17 3.77 -20.41
CA THR A 20 7.48 4.24 -20.89
C THR A 20 8.21 5.01 -19.82
N SER A 21 7.50 5.87 -19.07
CA SER A 21 8.08 6.67 -18.00
C SER A 21 8.61 5.82 -16.84
N PHE A 22 7.87 4.77 -16.45
CA PHE A 22 8.30 3.82 -15.43
C PHE A 22 9.45 2.94 -15.91
N SER A 23 9.43 2.49 -17.17
CA SER A 23 10.55 1.75 -17.77
C SER A 23 11.84 2.59 -17.75
N GLN A 24 11.75 3.84 -18.21
CA GLN A 24 12.88 4.76 -18.22
C GLN A 24 13.38 5.07 -16.80
N TRP A 25 12.48 5.15 -15.82
CA TRP A 25 12.86 5.26 -14.42
C TRP A 25 13.68 4.06 -13.93
N ILE A 26 13.25 2.83 -14.21
CA ILE A 26 14.01 1.63 -13.85
C ILE A 26 15.37 1.63 -14.55
N GLU A 27 15.43 1.92 -15.85
CA GLU A 27 16.68 2.00 -16.60
C GLU A 27 17.65 3.01 -15.99
N ASN A 28 17.15 4.17 -15.56
CA ASN A 28 17.97 5.19 -14.91
C ASN A 28 18.51 4.72 -13.56
N ILE A 29 17.68 4.05 -12.73
CA ILE A 29 18.15 3.42 -11.48
C ILE A 29 19.26 2.40 -11.78
N MET A 30 19.05 1.54 -12.78
CA MET A 30 20.01 0.51 -13.14
C MET A 30 21.33 1.12 -13.60
N LYS A 31 21.32 2.15 -14.44
CA LYS A 31 22.53 2.88 -14.84
C LYS A 31 23.26 3.49 -13.65
N THR A 32 22.55 4.10 -12.70
CA THR A 32 23.16 4.64 -11.48
C THR A 32 23.80 3.56 -10.62
N VAL A 33 23.15 2.40 -10.46
CA VAL A 33 23.68 1.24 -9.72
C VAL A 33 24.91 0.67 -10.43
N GLU A 34 24.85 0.47 -11.75
CA GLU A 34 25.96 -0.03 -12.55
C GLU A 34 27.19 0.89 -12.46
N GLN A 35 26.99 2.21 -12.59
CA GLN A 35 28.08 3.19 -12.47
C GLN A 35 28.69 3.15 -11.06
N SER A 36 27.87 3.10 -10.02
CA SER A 36 28.34 3.01 -8.63
C SER A 36 29.13 1.73 -8.37
N LEU A 37 28.66 0.59 -8.90
CA LEU A 37 29.36 -0.69 -8.77
C LEU A 37 30.64 -0.74 -9.60
N LYS A 38 30.66 -0.12 -10.79
CA LYS A 38 31.87 -0.02 -11.61
C LYS A 38 33.02 0.68 -10.86
N GLU A 39 32.67 1.69 -10.06
CA GLU A 39 33.62 2.48 -9.28
C GLU A 39 34.05 1.79 -7.98
N VAL A 40 33.13 1.06 -7.32
CA VAL A 40 33.38 0.48 -6.00
C VAL A 40 33.78 -0.99 -6.04
N ASN A 41 33.16 -1.80 -6.91
CA ASN A 41 33.36 -3.24 -7.00
C ASN A 41 33.11 -3.75 -8.45
N PRO A 42 34.08 -3.55 -9.36
CA PRO A 42 33.92 -3.93 -10.77
C PRO A 42 33.75 -5.44 -10.97
N GLU A 43 34.27 -6.28 -10.07
CA GLU A 43 34.10 -7.74 -10.14
C GLU A 43 32.63 -8.15 -9.91
N GLN A 44 31.98 -7.56 -8.91
CA GLN A 44 30.55 -7.78 -8.64
C GLN A 44 29.67 -7.23 -9.77
N LEU A 45 30.06 -6.11 -10.40
CA LEU A 45 29.38 -5.62 -11.61
C LEU A 45 29.47 -6.64 -12.76
N GLU A 46 30.62 -7.26 -12.98
CA GLU A 46 30.79 -8.27 -14.01
C GLU A 46 30.01 -9.56 -13.70
N GLU A 47 29.85 -9.93 -12.43
CA GLU A 47 28.97 -11.02 -12.01
C GLU A 47 27.49 -10.67 -12.28
N ILE A 48 27.07 -9.46 -11.93
CA ILE A 48 25.73 -8.91 -12.20
C ILE A 48 25.42 -8.88 -13.71
N LYS A 49 26.37 -8.40 -14.52
CA LYS A 49 26.22 -8.35 -15.99
C LYS A 49 26.14 -9.73 -16.62
N LYS A 50 26.81 -10.73 -16.04
CA LYS A 50 26.70 -12.14 -16.47
C LYS A 50 25.32 -12.71 -16.16
N ASP A 51 24.70 -12.30 -15.06
CA ASP A 51 23.38 -12.78 -14.69
C ASP A 51 22.23 -12.16 -15.50
N LYS A 52 22.45 -11.03 -16.21
CA LYS A 52 21.55 -10.34 -17.17
C LYS A 52 20.08 -10.14 -16.77
N LYS A 53 19.66 -10.58 -15.60
CA LYS A 53 18.27 -10.63 -15.14
C LYS A 53 18.27 -10.31 -13.67
N PHE A 54 18.26 -9.02 -13.35
CA PHE A 54 17.70 -8.62 -12.06
C PHE A 54 16.26 -9.10 -12.02
N SER A 55 16.00 -10.02 -11.12
CA SER A 55 14.71 -10.68 -11.03
C SER A 55 13.76 -9.91 -10.13
N SER A 56 14.16 -8.84 -9.44
CA SER A 56 13.25 -8.00 -8.64
C SER A 56 13.93 -6.72 -8.14
N LEU A 57 13.16 -5.70 -7.73
CA LEU A 57 13.65 -4.58 -6.92
C LEU A 57 14.33 -5.05 -5.63
N LYS A 58 13.89 -6.19 -5.09
CA LYS A 58 14.46 -6.84 -3.90
C LYS A 58 15.90 -7.32 -4.12
N ASP A 59 16.22 -7.74 -5.35
CA ASP A 59 17.60 -8.08 -5.73
C ASP A 59 18.47 -6.82 -5.77
N ILE A 60 17.94 -5.72 -6.31
CA ILE A 60 18.63 -4.41 -6.33
C ILE A 60 18.90 -3.91 -4.91
N ASP A 61 17.89 -3.92 -4.02
CA ASP A 61 18.04 -3.50 -2.62
C ASP A 61 18.98 -4.41 -1.83
N LYS A 62 18.92 -5.72 -2.06
CA LYS A 62 19.79 -6.71 -1.41
C LYS A 62 21.24 -6.53 -1.87
N GLU A 63 21.48 -6.32 -3.15
CA GLU A 63 22.82 -6.03 -3.68
C GLU A 63 23.34 -4.68 -3.19
N LEU A 64 22.51 -3.63 -3.15
CA LEU A 64 22.85 -2.35 -2.51
C LEU A 64 23.19 -2.51 -1.02
N ALA A 65 22.42 -3.31 -0.28
CA ALA A 65 22.65 -3.58 1.13
C ALA A 65 23.89 -4.46 1.36
N ASN A 66 24.20 -5.38 0.44
CA ASN A 66 25.41 -6.19 0.46
C ASN A 66 26.63 -5.33 0.14
N ALA A 67 26.60 -4.50 -0.90
CA ALA A 67 27.63 -3.53 -1.22
C ALA A 67 27.88 -2.57 -0.04
N LYS A 68 26.82 -2.03 0.59
CA LYS A 68 26.95 -1.22 1.82
C LYS A 68 27.62 -1.99 2.96
N ARG A 69 27.26 -3.26 3.16
CA ARG A 69 27.86 -4.12 4.20
C ARG A 69 29.31 -4.47 3.90
N GLU A 70 29.65 -4.72 2.64
CA GLU A 70 31.02 -4.98 2.16
C GLU A 70 31.90 -3.74 2.38
N ILE A 71 31.42 -2.56 1.97
CA ILE A 71 32.09 -1.27 2.23
C ILE A 71 32.28 -1.03 3.73
N ALA A 72 31.27 -1.32 4.56
CA ALA A 72 31.37 -1.19 6.02
C ALA A 72 32.35 -2.21 6.64
N LYS A 73 32.41 -3.44 6.11
CA LYS A 73 33.36 -4.47 6.53
C LYS A 73 34.79 -4.12 6.13
N MET A 74 34.99 -3.58 4.94
CA MET A 74 36.29 -3.07 4.49
C MET A 74 36.78 -1.90 5.36
N GLY A 75 35.87 -1.15 5.98
CA GLY A 75 36.20 -0.15 7.01
C GLY A 75 36.63 -0.72 8.37
N ASN A 76 36.26 -1.97 8.70
CA ASN A 76 36.58 -2.63 9.98
C ASN A 76 37.82 -3.54 9.92
N VAL A 77 38.29 -3.91 8.72
CA VAL A 77 39.48 -4.75 8.54
C VAL A 77 40.69 -3.86 8.27
N GLY A 78 41.28 -3.33 9.33
CA GLY A 78 42.59 -2.66 9.30
C GLY A 78 42.61 -1.30 10.00
N GLY A 79 43.42 -1.19 11.06
CA GLY A 79 43.56 -0.01 11.93
C GLY A 79 44.16 1.25 11.29
N LEU A 80 43.94 1.50 10.00
CA LEU A 80 44.33 2.73 9.33
C LEU A 80 43.22 3.19 8.36
N ARG A 81 42.66 4.37 8.67
CA ARG A 81 41.78 5.25 7.87
C ARG A 81 40.25 5.12 8.06
N ASN A 82 39.80 5.64 9.21
CA ASN A 82 38.45 6.19 9.43
C ASN A 82 38.06 7.41 8.55
N LYS A 83 38.89 7.82 7.57
CA LYS A 83 38.57 8.91 6.63
C LYS A 83 38.18 8.40 5.23
N MET A 84 38.63 7.23 4.81
CA MET A 84 38.49 6.82 3.41
C MET A 84 37.11 6.21 3.11
N GLY A 85 36.57 5.38 4.01
CA GLY A 85 35.22 4.82 3.86
C GLY A 85 34.10 5.88 3.96
N SER A 86 34.22 6.84 4.88
CA SER A 86 33.30 7.99 4.94
C SER A 86 33.44 8.89 3.71
N ASN A 87 34.66 9.05 3.19
CA ASN A 87 34.90 9.86 2.00
C ASN A 87 34.41 9.17 0.73
N ILE A 88 34.48 7.84 0.61
CA ILE A 88 33.95 7.09 -0.53
C ILE A 88 32.42 7.10 -0.50
N SER A 89 31.79 6.86 0.65
CA SER A 89 30.35 7.03 0.83
C SER A 89 29.90 8.45 0.45
N ASN A 90 30.60 9.47 0.97
CA ASN A 90 30.28 10.87 0.67
C ASN A 90 30.63 11.26 -0.77
N TRP A 91 31.63 10.63 -1.39
CA TRP A 91 32.03 10.87 -2.77
C TRP A 91 31.05 10.22 -3.75
N VAL A 92 30.60 8.98 -3.50
CA VAL A 92 29.53 8.34 -4.28
C VAL A 92 28.25 9.17 -4.18
N MET A 93 27.86 9.61 -2.97
CA MET A 93 26.70 10.49 -2.82
C MET A 93 26.89 11.85 -3.53
N LYS A 94 28.09 12.45 -3.47
CA LYS A 94 28.40 13.71 -4.18
C LYS A 94 28.48 13.59 -5.70
N THR A 95 28.99 12.48 -6.23
CA THR A 95 29.07 12.22 -7.67
C THR A 95 27.68 11.96 -8.24
N ILE A 96 26.85 11.21 -7.51
CA ILE A 96 25.42 11.06 -7.78
C ILE A 96 24.73 12.43 -7.74
N ASP A 97 25.00 13.25 -6.72
CA ASP A 97 24.40 14.60 -6.60
C ASP A 97 24.76 15.55 -7.75
N ARG A 98 26.01 15.46 -8.26
CA ARG A 98 26.57 16.33 -9.31
C ARG A 98 26.06 15.97 -10.71
N GLU A 99 26.02 14.70 -11.09
CA GLU A 99 25.46 14.31 -12.40
C GLU A 99 23.95 14.58 -12.49
N LEU A 100 23.25 14.51 -11.34
CA LEU A 100 21.85 14.91 -11.25
C LEU A 100 21.65 16.44 -11.36
N GLU A 101 22.66 17.24 -11.00
CA GLU A 101 22.65 18.70 -11.22
C GLU A 101 22.96 19.11 -12.65
N GLU A 102 23.71 18.32 -13.42
CA GLU A 102 23.96 18.61 -14.84
C GLU A 102 22.74 18.26 -15.72
N SER A 103 21.90 17.29 -15.31
CA SER A 103 20.59 17.03 -15.94
C SER A 103 19.50 18.08 -15.66
N ARG A 104 19.83 19.11 -14.86
CA ARG A 104 18.92 20.14 -14.32
C ARG A 104 18.73 21.34 -15.26
N SER A 105 19.62 21.56 -16.22
CA SER A 105 19.63 22.78 -17.05
C SER A 105 18.79 22.72 -18.33
N GLU A 106 18.03 21.64 -18.57
CA GLU A 106 17.25 21.46 -19.80
C GLU A 106 15.72 21.63 -19.62
N LEU A 107 15.22 21.92 -18.41
CA LEU A 107 13.76 21.94 -18.12
C LEU A 107 13.36 23.07 -17.15
N GLU A 108 13.81 24.30 -17.39
CA GLU A 108 13.59 25.47 -16.50
C GLU A 108 12.25 26.20 -16.66
N ASP A 109 11.29 25.73 -17.45
CA ASP A 109 9.97 26.37 -17.58
C ASP A 109 8.85 25.52 -16.97
N LEU A 110 8.71 25.56 -15.64
CA LEU A 110 7.44 25.55 -14.90
C LEU A 110 7.72 25.68 -13.39
N ASP A 111 7.26 26.79 -12.84
CA ASP A 111 7.57 27.34 -11.51
C ASP A 111 6.79 26.62 -10.38
N PHE A 112 7.44 26.49 -9.21
CA PHE A 112 7.10 25.79 -7.93
C PHE A 112 7.20 24.23 -7.91
N ASP A 113 8.02 23.56 -7.07
CA ASP A 113 8.76 23.95 -5.85
C ASP A 113 10.01 23.06 -5.64
N ILE A 114 11.11 23.68 -5.19
CA ILE A 114 12.50 23.20 -5.23
C ILE A 114 12.81 22.28 -4.05
N GLY A 115 12.96 20.98 -4.34
CA GLY A 115 13.78 20.01 -3.58
C GLY A 115 13.46 19.77 -2.10
N MET A 116 12.40 20.35 -1.56
CA MET A 116 12.26 20.49 -0.11
C MET A 116 11.88 19.16 0.57
N ILE A 117 12.74 18.46 1.29
CA ILE A 117 14.11 18.77 1.70
C ILE A 117 14.86 17.44 1.70
N THR A 118 15.67 17.23 0.64
CA THR A 118 16.71 16.17 0.42
C THR A 118 16.44 14.97 -0.51
N GLY A 119 15.24 14.78 -1.08
CA GLY A 119 14.81 13.53 -1.74
C GLY A 119 15.28 13.23 -3.18
N LYS A 120 16.59 13.18 -3.48
CA LYS A 120 17.14 12.80 -4.81
C LYS A 120 17.21 11.27 -5.04
N ARG A 121 16.05 10.62 -5.00
CA ARG A 121 15.77 9.42 -5.81
C ARG A 121 14.45 9.75 -6.51
N LYS A 122 14.28 9.40 -7.79
CA LYS A 122 12.91 9.15 -8.27
C LYS A 122 12.38 8.02 -7.38
N ASN A 123 11.68 8.41 -6.31
CA ASN A 123 11.14 7.49 -5.32
C ASN A 123 9.85 6.90 -5.92
N LEU A 124 9.29 5.91 -5.24
CA LEU A 124 8.05 5.27 -5.69
C LEU A 124 6.95 6.31 -5.97
N SER A 125 6.89 7.45 -5.25
CA SER A 125 5.94 8.55 -5.51
C SER A 125 6.05 9.09 -6.93
N SER A 126 7.27 9.40 -7.38
CA SER A 126 7.49 9.97 -8.72
C SER A 126 7.14 8.97 -9.83
N ALA A 127 7.46 7.70 -9.61
CA ALA A 127 7.14 6.63 -10.55
C ALA A 127 5.62 6.40 -10.64
N LEU A 128 4.92 6.41 -9.50
CA LEU A 128 3.45 6.33 -9.46
C LEU A 128 2.78 7.54 -10.11
N TYR A 129 3.33 8.74 -9.89
CA TYR A 129 2.87 9.97 -10.53
C TYR A 129 3.02 9.89 -12.06
N ASP A 130 4.18 9.47 -12.54
CA ASP A 130 4.47 9.34 -13.97
C ASP A 130 3.55 8.28 -14.63
N VAL A 131 3.39 7.11 -13.99
CA VAL A 131 2.44 6.07 -14.45
C VAL A 131 1.00 6.59 -14.47
N SER A 132 0.59 7.35 -13.46
CA SER A 132 -0.77 7.92 -13.40
C SER A 132 -1.03 8.88 -14.56
N LYS A 133 -0.02 9.66 -14.95
CA LYS A 133 -0.10 10.53 -16.13
C LYS A 133 -0.16 9.74 -17.44
N ASP A 134 0.66 8.71 -17.59
CA ASP A 134 0.61 7.82 -18.77
C ASP A 134 -0.77 7.16 -18.95
N ARG A 135 -1.50 7.03 -17.83
CA ARG A 135 -2.88 6.52 -17.75
C ARG A 135 -3.96 7.60 -17.94
N GLY A 136 -3.58 8.82 -18.29
CA GLY A 136 -4.50 9.93 -18.57
C GLY A 136 -5.09 10.60 -17.33
N ILE A 137 -4.53 10.37 -16.13
CA ILE A 137 -4.98 11.06 -14.91
C ILE A 137 -4.33 12.45 -14.87
N GLU A 138 -5.12 13.47 -15.19
CA GLU A 138 -4.65 14.85 -15.32
C GLU A 138 -5.04 15.76 -14.13
N SER A 139 -5.97 15.32 -13.28
CA SER A 139 -6.39 16.13 -12.13
C SER A 139 -5.22 16.39 -11.20
N LYS A 140 -4.90 17.68 -11.02
CA LYS A 140 -3.82 18.12 -10.12
C LYS A 140 -4.03 17.63 -8.68
N GLY A 141 -5.28 17.64 -8.20
CA GLY A 141 -5.60 17.17 -6.85
C GLY A 141 -5.38 15.67 -6.71
N LEU A 142 -5.75 14.86 -7.69
CA LEU A 142 -5.50 13.41 -7.66
C LEU A 142 -4.01 13.07 -7.77
N LEU A 143 -3.31 13.75 -8.67
CA LEU A 143 -1.86 13.58 -8.82
C LEU A 143 -1.12 14.00 -7.54
N TYR A 144 -1.59 15.02 -6.83
CA TYR A 144 -1.07 15.40 -5.52
C TYR A 144 -1.27 14.29 -4.47
N LEU A 145 -2.47 13.72 -4.39
CA LEU A 145 -2.78 12.60 -3.49
C LEU A 145 -1.87 11.40 -3.75
N ILE A 146 -1.71 11.00 -5.02
CA ILE A 146 -0.85 9.88 -5.41
C ILE A 146 0.62 10.15 -5.05
N LYS A 147 1.08 11.38 -5.25
CA LYS A 147 2.45 11.78 -4.90
C LYS A 147 2.70 11.74 -3.39
N ALA A 148 1.67 11.99 -2.57
CA ALA A 148 1.76 11.97 -1.11
C ALA A 148 1.77 10.57 -0.48
N LEU A 149 1.44 9.51 -1.23
CA LEU A 149 1.32 8.13 -0.69
C LEU A 149 2.56 7.69 0.11
N PRO A 150 3.82 7.88 -0.36
CA PRO A 150 4.99 7.46 0.42
C PRO A 150 5.26 8.29 1.68
N ASP A 151 4.82 9.54 1.74
CA ASP A 151 4.96 10.36 2.94
C ASP A 151 3.97 9.91 4.02
N LEU A 152 2.75 9.58 3.58
CA LEU A 152 1.72 8.97 4.42
C LEU A 152 2.15 7.59 4.94
N GLU A 153 2.82 6.81 4.10
CA GLU A 153 3.45 5.55 4.46
C GLU A 153 4.54 5.74 5.52
N ALA A 154 5.43 6.73 5.37
CA ALA A 154 6.46 7.03 6.37
C ALA A 154 5.85 7.40 7.74
N PHE A 155 4.73 8.13 7.76
CA PHE A 155 3.99 8.40 8.98
C PHE A 155 3.46 7.12 9.64
N LEU A 156 2.78 6.26 8.87
CA LEU A 156 2.27 4.99 9.37
C LEU A 156 3.37 4.09 9.90
N TYR A 157 4.52 4.06 9.22
CA TYR A 157 5.71 3.34 9.63
C TYR A 157 6.21 3.82 11.00
N SER A 158 6.25 5.13 11.23
CA SER A 158 6.73 5.71 12.50
C SER A 158 5.78 5.51 13.69
N THR A 159 4.49 5.25 13.43
CA THR A 159 3.46 5.24 14.48
C THR A 159 2.85 3.86 14.75
N SER A 160 3.09 2.87 13.86
CA SER A 160 2.60 1.50 13.99
C SER A 160 3.56 0.63 14.82
N VAL A 161 3.45 0.69 16.14
CA VAL A 161 4.43 0.05 17.04
C VAL A 161 4.09 -1.41 17.40
N ARG A 162 2.87 -1.88 17.16
CA ARG A 162 2.38 -3.15 17.74
C ARG A 162 1.75 -4.18 16.79
N LYS A 163 1.67 -3.92 15.48
CA LYS A 163 0.91 -4.79 14.55
C LYS A 163 1.63 -5.01 13.24
N TYR A 164 1.24 -6.09 12.55
CA TYR A 164 1.48 -6.30 11.13
C TYR A 164 1.36 -4.98 10.37
N TYR A 165 2.49 -4.55 9.83
CA TYR A 165 2.58 -3.34 9.05
C TYR A 165 2.40 -3.71 7.59
N ARG A 166 1.30 -3.25 6.98
CA ARG A 166 1.08 -3.34 5.55
C ARG A 166 1.79 -2.14 4.92
N ASP A 167 2.65 -2.38 3.93
CA ASP A 167 3.19 -1.29 3.12
C ASP A 167 2.07 -0.82 2.19
N HIS A 168 1.38 0.27 2.53
CA HIS A 168 0.14 0.69 1.87
C HIS A 168 0.43 1.20 0.47
N THR A 169 1.58 1.84 0.25
CA THR A 169 1.97 2.30 -1.09
C THR A 169 2.26 1.11 -2.01
N GLU A 170 3.11 0.16 -1.59
CA GLU A 170 3.38 -1.03 -2.40
C GLU A 170 2.09 -1.85 -2.60
N HIS A 171 1.24 -1.95 -1.57
CA HIS A 171 -0.04 -2.62 -1.64
C HIS A 171 -0.97 -1.99 -2.70
N ALA A 172 -1.19 -0.68 -2.65
CA ALA A 172 -2.05 0.03 -3.59
C ALA A 172 -1.58 -0.14 -5.04
N LEU A 173 -0.25 -0.09 -5.27
CA LEU A 173 0.31 -0.40 -6.59
C LEU A 173 0.04 -1.85 -7.00
N ARG A 174 0.25 -2.82 -6.12
CA ARG A 174 -0.02 -4.24 -6.40
C ARG A 174 -1.50 -4.47 -6.75
N VAL A 175 -2.42 -3.81 -6.05
CA VAL A 175 -3.87 -3.85 -6.35
C VAL A 175 -4.15 -3.25 -7.72
N ALA A 176 -3.66 -2.04 -8.00
CA ALA A 176 -3.86 -1.38 -9.29
C ALA A 176 -3.38 -2.26 -10.46
N VAL A 177 -2.17 -2.83 -10.36
CA VAL A 177 -1.59 -3.64 -11.44
C VAL A 177 -2.27 -4.99 -11.59
N LEU A 178 -2.59 -5.67 -10.48
CA LEU A 178 -3.29 -6.95 -10.53
C LEU A 178 -4.69 -6.79 -11.12
N GLY A 179 -5.43 -5.75 -10.75
CA GLY A 179 -6.74 -5.52 -11.35
C GLY A 179 -6.68 -5.06 -12.80
N ASP A 180 -5.70 -4.24 -13.21
CA ASP A 180 -5.50 -3.88 -14.63
C ASP A 180 -5.30 -5.14 -15.49
N PHE A 181 -4.52 -6.10 -14.97
CA PHE A 181 -4.36 -7.40 -15.60
C PHE A 181 -5.65 -8.19 -15.70
N LEU A 182 -6.40 -8.30 -14.60
CA LEU A 182 -7.62 -9.09 -14.57
C LEU A 182 -8.73 -8.48 -15.44
N LEU A 183 -8.79 -7.16 -15.56
CA LEU A 183 -9.70 -6.44 -16.45
C LEU A 183 -9.51 -6.80 -17.94
N GLU A 184 -8.32 -7.24 -18.33
CA GLU A 184 -8.02 -7.70 -19.70
C GLU A 184 -8.45 -9.16 -19.96
N GLN A 185 -8.70 -9.94 -18.91
CA GLN A 185 -8.95 -11.37 -19.08
C GLN A 185 -10.39 -11.64 -19.51
N ASP A 186 -10.56 -12.55 -20.47
CA ASP A 186 -11.86 -13.12 -20.84
C ASP A 186 -12.12 -14.36 -19.99
N LEU A 187 -13.19 -14.29 -19.20
CA LEU A 187 -13.60 -15.36 -18.28
C LEU A 187 -14.80 -16.15 -18.81
N GLY A 188 -15.02 -16.15 -20.14
CA GLY A 188 -16.05 -16.92 -20.83
C GLY A 188 -17.30 -16.10 -21.21
N HIS A 189 -17.36 -14.84 -20.78
CA HIS A 189 -18.47 -13.91 -21.05
C HIS A 189 -17.96 -12.60 -21.70
N GLY A 190 -16.77 -12.64 -22.31
CA GLY A 190 -16.03 -11.47 -22.73
C GLY A 190 -15.04 -10.99 -21.66
N THR A 191 -14.26 -9.98 -22.00
CA THR A 191 -13.27 -9.41 -21.07
C THR A 191 -13.95 -8.83 -19.83
N LEU A 192 -13.36 -9.00 -18.64
CA LEU A 192 -13.91 -8.48 -17.39
C LEU A 192 -14.20 -6.96 -17.44
N SER A 193 -13.31 -6.17 -18.07
CA SER A 193 -13.56 -4.74 -18.31
C SER A 193 -14.79 -4.46 -19.16
N GLY A 194 -15.10 -5.32 -20.13
CA GLY A 194 -16.31 -5.22 -20.94
C GLY A 194 -17.56 -5.48 -20.10
N VAL A 195 -17.55 -6.54 -19.29
CA VAL A 195 -18.69 -6.86 -18.40
C VAL A 195 -18.95 -5.73 -17.40
N ILE A 196 -17.90 -5.21 -16.75
CA ILE A 196 -18.06 -4.09 -15.81
C ILE A 196 -18.52 -2.82 -16.56
N SER A 197 -17.98 -2.55 -17.74
CA SER A 197 -18.40 -1.44 -18.61
C SER A 197 -19.90 -1.53 -18.95
N ASP A 198 -20.40 -2.70 -19.36
CA ASP A 198 -21.81 -2.92 -19.65
C ASP A 198 -22.72 -2.72 -18.43
N LEU A 199 -22.29 -3.19 -17.24
CA LEU A 199 -23.06 -3.04 -16.00
C LEU A 199 -23.08 -1.60 -15.45
N THR A 200 -22.02 -0.82 -15.71
CA THR A 200 -21.85 0.53 -15.16
C THR A 200 -22.17 1.64 -16.15
N GLY A 201 -22.25 1.32 -17.45
CA GLY A 201 -22.33 2.31 -18.53
C GLY A 201 -21.01 3.05 -18.81
N LEU A 202 -19.92 2.74 -18.10
CA LEU A 202 -18.64 3.42 -18.29
C LEU A 202 -17.94 2.99 -19.58
N ASP A 203 -17.22 3.89 -20.23
CA ASP A 203 -16.33 3.50 -21.33
C ASP A 203 -15.29 2.49 -20.83
N LYS A 204 -15.17 1.37 -21.55
CA LYS A 204 -14.29 0.25 -21.21
C LYS A 204 -12.81 0.66 -21.09
N ASN A 205 -12.34 1.53 -21.98
CA ASN A 205 -10.94 1.95 -21.98
C ASN A 205 -10.68 2.89 -20.81
N LEU A 206 -11.56 3.88 -20.58
CA LEU A 206 -11.46 4.78 -19.42
C LEU A 206 -11.59 4.02 -18.09
N LEU A 207 -12.47 3.02 -18.01
CA LEU A 207 -12.60 2.14 -16.85
C LEU A 207 -11.26 1.51 -16.48
N LYS A 208 -10.61 0.88 -17.46
CA LYS A 208 -9.35 0.18 -17.23
C LYS A 208 -8.18 1.14 -17.03
N ASP A 209 -7.98 2.07 -17.95
CA ASP A 209 -6.79 2.89 -17.98
C ASP A 209 -6.84 3.99 -16.92
N LYS A 210 -8.02 4.53 -16.59
CA LYS A 210 -8.14 5.68 -15.68
C LYS A 210 -8.79 5.30 -14.35
N TYR A 211 -10.05 4.88 -14.38
CA TYR A 211 -10.86 4.76 -13.16
C TYR A 211 -10.37 3.64 -12.26
N TRP A 212 -9.95 2.50 -12.82
CA TRP A 212 -9.36 1.41 -12.04
C TRP A 212 -8.02 1.80 -11.41
N TRP A 213 -7.14 2.50 -12.15
CA TRP A 213 -5.86 2.95 -11.59
C TRP A 213 -6.06 3.90 -10.42
N VAL A 214 -7.01 4.83 -10.52
CA VAL A 214 -7.42 5.67 -9.40
C VAL A 214 -7.94 4.78 -8.26
N THR A 215 -8.92 3.91 -8.54
CA THR A 215 -9.48 2.97 -7.55
C THR A 215 -8.37 2.24 -6.77
N GLY A 216 -7.46 1.57 -7.47
CA GLY A 216 -6.38 0.79 -6.85
C GLY A 216 -5.37 1.64 -6.10
N LEU A 217 -4.94 2.78 -6.64
CA LEU A 217 -3.89 3.60 -6.01
C LEU A 217 -4.37 4.38 -4.78
N ILE A 218 -5.64 4.80 -4.74
CA ILE A 218 -6.11 5.69 -3.67
C ILE A 218 -7.12 5.07 -2.71
N HIS A 219 -7.55 3.80 -2.89
CA HIS A 219 -8.57 3.21 -1.99
C HIS A 219 -8.19 3.27 -0.50
N ASP A 220 -6.89 3.18 -0.18
CA ASP A 220 -6.35 3.17 1.17
C ASP A 220 -5.73 4.49 1.64
N ILE A 221 -5.82 5.58 0.86
CA ILE A 221 -5.15 6.85 1.20
C ILE A 221 -5.68 7.50 2.50
N GLY A 222 -6.90 7.15 2.92
CA GLY A 222 -7.49 7.59 4.18
C GLY A 222 -6.98 6.84 5.42
N TYR A 223 -6.21 5.76 5.26
CA TYR A 223 -5.75 4.94 6.38
C TYR A 223 -4.88 5.67 7.40
N PRO A 224 -3.89 6.51 7.00
CA PRO A 224 -3.14 7.38 7.92
C PRO A 224 -4.05 8.20 8.82
N LEU A 225 -5.08 8.84 8.27
CA LEU A 225 -6.01 9.67 9.04
C LEU A 225 -6.81 8.83 10.03
N GLY A 226 -7.29 7.65 9.59
CA GLY A 226 -8.01 6.70 10.45
C GLY A 226 -7.18 6.14 11.60
N LYS A 227 -5.85 6.09 11.46
CA LYS A 227 -4.93 5.65 12.52
C LYS A 227 -4.35 6.78 13.36
N MET A 228 -4.29 8.00 12.85
CA MET A 228 -3.53 9.10 13.45
C MET A 228 -3.93 9.37 14.90
N THR A 229 -5.23 9.49 15.20
CA THR A 229 -5.73 9.66 16.58
C THR A 229 -5.22 8.54 17.50
N THR A 230 -5.41 7.28 17.12
CA THR A 230 -5.03 6.15 17.97
C THR A 230 -3.52 6.06 18.10
N ALA A 231 -2.78 6.26 17.02
CA ALA A 231 -1.35 6.07 16.99
C ALA A 231 -0.58 7.18 17.73
N VAL A 232 -1.04 8.44 17.64
CA VAL A 232 -0.48 9.55 18.44
C VAL A 232 -0.79 9.34 19.93
N ASN A 233 -2.07 9.15 20.28
CA ASN A 233 -2.44 9.01 21.69
C ASN A 233 -1.87 7.74 22.32
N PHE A 234 -1.75 6.65 21.57
CA PHE A 234 -1.19 5.42 22.10
C PHE A 234 0.33 5.43 22.09
N SER A 235 0.98 5.62 20.94
CA SER A 235 2.43 5.42 20.82
C SER A 235 3.23 6.59 21.40
N LEU A 236 2.86 7.83 21.08
CA LEU A 236 3.63 9.01 21.52
C LEU A 236 3.45 9.26 23.02
N VAL A 237 2.22 9.23 23.53
CA VAL A 237 1.95 9.50 24.96
C VAL A 237 2.60 8.43 25.83
N ASN A 238 2.46 7.14 25.50
CA ASN A 238 3.12 6.07 26.27
C ASN A 238 4.64 6.20 26.28
N GLN A 239 5.23 6.78 25.24
CA GLN A 239 6.67 7.05 25.23
C GLN A 239 7.05 8.24 26.12
N LEU A 240 6.26 9.32 26.11
CA LEU A 240 6.47 10.44 27.03
C LEU A 240 6.34 9.97 28.49
N LEU A 241 5.33 9.15 28.79
CA LEU A 241 5.14 8.54 30.11
C LEU A 241 6.34 7.67 30.53
N LYS A 242 6.97 6.95 29.59
CA LYS A 242 8.17 6.14 29.86
C LYS A 242 9.44 6.95 30.01
N CYS A 243 9.59 8.05 29.25
CA CYS A 243 10.78 8.89 29.28
C CYS A 243 10.84 9.83 30.48
N TYR A 244 9.68 10.20 31.03
CA TYR A 244 9.56 11.14 32.14
C TYR A 244 8.84 10.54 33.36
N PRO A 245 9.24 9.37 33.86
CA PRO A 245 8.49 8.64 34.89
C PRO A 245 8.48 9.33 36.26
N THR A 246 9.32 10.34 36.45
CA THR A 246 9.49 11.07 37.72
C THR A 246 8.73 12.40 37.75
N LEU A 247 8.12 12.81 36.64
CA LEU A 247 7.32 14.03 36.55
C LEU A 247 5.84 13.69 36.74
N ASP A 248 5.07 14.60 37.33
CA ASP A 248 3.62 14.54 37.21
C ASP A 248 3.25 15.15 35.86
N LEU A 249 2.50 14.42 35.04
CA LEU A 249 2.20 14.80 33.66
C LEU A 249 0.71 14.96 33.45
N GLU A 250 0.34 15.98 32.69
CA GLU A 250 -1.03 16.23 32.27
C GLU A 250 -1.09 16.23 30.74
N PHE A 251 -1.93 15.37 30.18
CA PHE A 251 -2.08 15.23 28.73
C PHE A 251 -3.53 15.44 28.31
N LEU A 252 -3.73 16.27 27.29
CA LEU A 252 -5.01 16.36 26.60
C LEU A 252 -4.95 15.42 25.37
N PRO A 253 -5.81 14.40 25.29
CA PRO A 253 -5.84 13.52 24.13
C PRO A 253 -6.12 14.30 22.85
N PHE A 254 -5.42 13.91 21.79
CA PHE A 254 -5.52 14.56 20.49
C PHE A 254 -6.53 13.81 19.61
N GLU A 255 -7.62 14.45 19.22
CA GLU A 255 -8.65 13.85 18.37
C GLU A 255 -8.73 14.55 17.02
N ILE A 256 -8.66 13.76 15.95
CA ILE A 256 -8.87 14.24 14.59
C ILE A 256 -10.28 13.92 14.13
N SER A 257 -10.95 14.94 13.62
CA SER A 257 -12.26 14.83 12.99
C SER A 257 -12.29 15.63 11.70
N LEU A 258 -13.24 15.31 10.82
CA LEU A 258 -13.52 16.13 9.65
C LEU A 258 -14.25 17.41 10.08
N SER A 259 -13.88 18.53 9.46
CA SER A 259 -14.67 19.76 9.55
C SER A 259 -15.93 19.61 8.71
N TRP A 260 -17.08 19.86 9.31
CA TRP A 260 -18.38 19.91 8.63
C TRP A 260 -18.80 21.34 8.23
N LYS A 261 -17.85 22.29 8.30
CA LYS A 261 -18.10 23.69 7.92
C LYS A 261 -17.88 23.95 6.42
N GLY A 262 -17.32 22.99 5.69
CA GLY A 262 -17.11 23.07 4.24
C GLY A 262 -18.06 22.14 3.50
N ASN A 263 -17.63 21.72 2.30
CA ASN A 263 -18.46 20.98 1.35
C ASN A 263 -18.55 19.46 1.61
N GLN A 264 -18.14 18.99 2.80
CA GLN A 264 -18.01 17.56 3.09
C GLN A 264 -19.37 16.83 3.04
N GLU A 265 -20.44 17.47 3.48
CA GLU A 265 -21.77 16.87 3.43
C GLU A 265 -22.28 16.75 1.99
N GLU A 266 -21.99 17.73 1.13
CA GLU A 266 -22.32 17.68 -0.28
C GLU A 266 -21.56 16.57 -1.02
N TYR A 267 -20.28 16.36 -0.72
CA TYR A 267 -19.53 15.22 -1.26
C TYR A 267 -20.08 13.88 -0.75
N LEU A 268 -20.46 13.78 0.53
CA LEU A 268 -21.13 12.58 1.03
C LEU A 268 -22.42 12.31 0.26
N ASN A 269 -23.23 13.34 0.00
CA ASN A 269 -24.46 13.19 -0.75
C ASN A 269 -24.21 12.64 -2.17
N ILE A 270 -23.07 12.97 -2.80
CA ILE A 270 -22.65 12.40 -4.10
C ILE A 270 -22.34 10.90 -3.96
N ILE A 271 -21.58 10.51 -2.94
CA ILE A 271 -21.21 9.11 -2.68
C ILE A 271 -22.47 8.29 -2.32
N GLU A 272 -23.35 8.87 -1.51
CA GLU A 272 -24.55 8.21 -0.99
C GLU A 272 -25.67 8.02 -2.01
N ASP A 273 -25.60 8.73 -3.14
CA ASP A 273 -26.62 8.67 -4.16
C ASP A 273 -26.79 7.25 -4.72
N GLY A 274 -28.04 6.80 -4.81
CA GLY A 274 -28.38 5.42 -5.20
C GLY A 274 -28.06 4.33 -4.17
N LEU A 275 -27.42 4.66 -3.03
CA LEU A 275 -27.08 3.66 -2.01
C LEU A 275 -28.24 3.38 -1.04
N SER A 276 -28.27 2.17 -0.50
CA SER A 276 -29.26 1.77 0.49
C SER A 276 -29.15 2.56 1.79
N LYS A 277 -30.22 2.54 2.61
CA LYS A 277 -30.24 3.25 3.89
C LYS A 277 -29.14 2.76 4.85
N ASN A 278 -28.85 1.46 4.83
CA ASN A 278 -27.81 0.87 5.69
C ASN A 278 -26.41 1.31 5.26
N ALA A 279 -26.13 1.29 3.95
CA ALA A 279 -24.86 1.75 3.38
C ALA A 279 -24.59 3.22 3.75
N ARG A 280 -25.59 4.09 3.54
CA ARG A 280 -25.50 5.52 3.90
C ARG A 280 -25.22 5.73 5.39
N ALA A 281 -25.88 4.97 6.27
CA ALA A 281 -25.63 5.06 7.71
C ALA A 281 -24.19 4.70 8.08
N LEU A 282 -23.65 3.63 7.49
CA LEU A 282 -22.27 3.18 7.72
C LEU A 282 -21.24 4.18 7.17
N ILE A 283 -21.48 4.73 5.98
CA ILE A 283 -20.65 5.78 5.39
C ILE A 283 -20.59 7.01 6.31
N ARG A 284 -21.75 7.52 6.76
CA ARG A 284 -21.80 8.67 7.68
C ARG A 284 -21.16 8.38 9.03
N GLU A 285 -21.34 7.17 9.56
CA GLU A 285 -20.65 6.73 10.77
C GLU A 285 -19.13 6.70 10.58
N GLY A 286 -18.66 6.19 9.43
CA GLY A 286 -17.26 6.09 9.06
C GLY A 286 -16.54 7.44 8.97
N VAL A 287 -17.25 8.56 8.91
CA VAL A 287 -16.65 9.91 8.93
C VAL A 287 -16.94 10.65 10.23
N GLY A 288 -17.57 9.99 11.20
CA GLY A 288 -17.94 10.61 12.47
C GLY A 288 -19.01 11.70 12.33
N PHE A 289 -19.88 11.61 11.32
CA PHE A 289 -20.96 12.58 11.12
C PHE A 289 -21.80 12.73 12.39
N ASN A 290 -22.05 13.97 12.80
CA ASN A 290 -22.75 14.33 14.06
C ASN A 290 -22.12 13.82 15.37
N LYS A 291 -20.86 13.34 15.36
CA LYS A 291 -20.15 12.91 16.58
C LYS A 291 -19.19 13.97 17.13
N TYR A 292 -19.00 15.11 16.46
CA TYR A 292 -18.00 16.13 16.83
C TYR A 292 -18.24 16.76 18.22
N ASN A 293 -19.49 16.99 18.62
CA ASN A 293 -19.83 17.51 19.96
C ASN A 293 -19.55 16.52 21.10
N LYS A 294 -19.19 15.26 20.79
CA LYS A 294 -18.92 14.21 21.79
C LYS A 294 -17.43 14.04 22.09
N ILE A 295 -16.55 14.76 21.40
CA ILE A 295 -15.10 14.69 21.64
C ILE A 295 -14.80 15.29 23.02
N SER A 296 -14.44 14.42 23.96
CA SER A 296 -14.06 14.85 25.31
C SER A 296 -12.73 15.60 25.27
N GLN A 297 -12.71 16.82 25.80
CA GLN A 297 -11.49 17.62 25.99
C GLN A 297 -11.03 17.62 27.46
N LYS A 298 -11.23 16.49 28.16
CA LYS A 298 -10.77 16.39 29.55
C LYS A 298 -9.30 15.98 29.59
N PRO A 299 -8.45 16.70 30.34
CA PRO A 299 -7.08 16.28 30.54
C PRO A 299 -7.02 14.99 31.36
N HIS A 300 -6.02 14.17 31.05
CA HIS A 300 -5.65 12.97 31.79
C HIS A 300 -4.39 13.27 32.60
N VAL A 301 -4.47 13.08 33.92
CA VAL A 301 -3.37 13.34 34.85
C VAL A 301 -2.69 12.02 35.22
N TYR A 302 -1.37 11.98 35.09
CA TYR A 302 -0.51 10.86 35.44
C TYR A 302 0.43 11.32 36.55
N LEU A 303 0.17 10.83 37.75
CA LEU A 303 1.04 11.09 38.89
C LEU A 303 2.24 10.14 38.85
N ARG A 304 3.38 10.62 39.33
CA ARG A 304 4.57 9.80 39.52
C ARG A 304 4.29 8.66 40.51
N THR A 305 4.83 7.48 40.23
CA THR A 305 4.78 6.33 41.15
C THR A 305 6.17 5.69 41.25
N GLU A 306 6.37 4.80 42.21
CA GLU A 306 7.64 4.05 42.37
C GLU A 306 7.97 3.20 41.12
N ASP A 307 6.95 2.74 40.41
CA ASP A 307 7.06 1.90 39.20
C ASP A 307 6.98 2.73 37.88
N GLY A 308 6.94 4.07 37.99
CA GLY A 308 6.71 4.98 36.86
C GLY A 308 5.23 5.21 36.54
N HIS A 309 4.90 5.61 35.32
CA HIS A 309 3.51 5.83 34.93
C HIS A 309 2.85 4.56 34.36
N PRO A 310 1.54 4.34 34.62
CA PRO A 310 0.81 3.26 33.98
C PRO A 310 0.69 3.47 32.47
N GLU A 311 0.46 2.38 31.73
CA GLU A 311 0.19 2.45 30.29
C GLU A 311 -1.13 3.19 30.02
N PHE A 312 -1.08 4.18 29.13
CA PHE A 312 -2.24 4.88 28.62
C PHE A 312 -2.92 4.07 27.52
N ASN A 313 -4.17 3.71 27.77
CA ASN A 313 -5.04 3.07 26.79
C ASN A 313 -6.05 4.10 26.27
N TYR A 314 -5.79 4.62 25.07
CA TYR A 314 -6.70 5.53 24.41
C TYR A 314 -7.69 4.77 23.51
N GLN A 315 -8.98 5.04 23.67
CA GLN A 315 -10.01 4.60 22.75
C GLN A 315 -10.69 5.81 22.13
N SER A 316 -10.46 6.01 20.84
CA SER A 316 -11.13 7.08 20.12
C SER A 316 -12.63 6.83 20.06
N ILE A 317 -13.40 7.92 20.23
CA ILE A 317 -14.85 7.93 20.03
C ILE A 317 -15.16 7.94 18.52
N LEU A 318 -14.19 8.39 17.71
CA LEU A 318 -14.26 8.46 16.26
C LEU A 318 -13.50 7.29 15.65
N ASN A 319 -14.21 6.40 14.98
CA ASN A 319 -13.58 5.38 14.15
C ASN A 319 -13.68 5.82 12.69
N LEU A 320 -12.72 6.64 12.25
CA LEU A 320 -12.70 7.12 10.88
C LEU A 320 -12.38 5.95 9.94
N ASP A 321 -13.30 5.67 9.02
CA ASP A 321 -13.22 4.64 8.01
C ASP A 321 -12.34 5.10 6.85
N HIS A 322 -11.25 4.39 6.60
CA HIS A 322 -10.27 4.78 5.59
C HIS A 322 -10.87 4.79 4.18
N GLY A 323 -11.76 3.86 3.84
CA GLY A 323 -12.42 3.83 2.54
C GLY A 323 -13.27 5.07 2.32
N VAL A 324 -14.09 5.47 3.30
CA VAL A 324 -14.90 6.70 3.16
C VAL A 324 -14.03 7.95 3.09
N ILE A 325 -12.96 8.04 3.90
CA ILE A 325 -12.02 9.16 3.84
C ILE A 325 -11.31 9.24 2.49
N SER A 326 -10.90 8.09 1.93
CA SER A 326 -10.30 8.00 0.60
C SER A 326 -11.26 8.47 -0.48
N ALA A 327 -12.53 8.05 -0.43
CA ALA A 327 -13.57 8.47 -1.37
C ALA A 327 -13.84 9.98 -1.31
N LEU A 328 -13.90 10.57 -0.12
CA LEU A 328 -14.02 12.02 0.05
C LEU A 328 -12.80 12.78 -0.50
N SER A 329 -11.60 12.24 -0.27
CA SER A 329 -10.36 12.82 -0.76
C SER A 329 -10.29 12.80 -2.29
N LEU A 330 -10.76 11.71 -2.92
CA LEU A 330 -10.92 11.60 -4.37
C LEU A 330 -11.81 12.72 -4.92
N LEU A 331 -13.04 12.84 -4.43
CA LEU A 331 -13.99 13.85 -4.95
C LEU A 331 -13.45 15.26 -4.73
N ASN A 332 -12.94 15.55 -3.53
CA ASN A 332 -12.37 16.86 -3.24
C ASN A 332 -11.11 17.17 -4.08
N GLY A 333 -10.38 16.14 -4.53
CA GLY A 333 -9.25 16.28 -5.44
C GLY A 333 -9.65 16.56 -6.90
N LEU A 334 -10.91 16.35 -7.28
CA LEU A 334 -11.42 16.60 -8.62
C LEU A 334 -11.93 18.03 -8.80
N GLY A 335 -12.63 18.56 -7.80
CA GLY A 335 -13.25 19.87 -7.87
C GLY A 335 -14.31 20.04 -6.79
N THR A 336 -15.13 21.08 -6.92
CA THR A 336 -16.26 21.35 -6.02
C THR A 336 -17.42 20.36 -6.25
N PRO A 337 -18.34 20.17 -5.29
CA PRO A 337 -19.48 19.27 -5.47
C PRO A 337 -20.37 19.66 -6.66
N ASP A 338 -20.54 20.95 -6.93
CA ASP A 338 -21.37 21.45 -8.04
C ASP A 338 -20.71 21.17 -9.39
N GLU A 339 -19.39 21.34 -9.51
CA GLU A 339 -18.65 20.95 -10.72
C GLU A 339 -18.75 19.45 -10.98
N ILE A 340 -18.65 18.63 -9.92
CA ILE A 340 -18.70 17.16 -10.04
C ILE A 340 -20.09 16.68 -10.46
N LYS A 341 -21.16 17.23 -9.89
CA LYS A 341 -22.54 16.79 -10.18
C LYS A 341 -23.02 17.17 -11.58
N ASN A 342 -22.53 18.29 -12.12
CA ASN A 342 -23.03 18.86 -13.36
C ASN A 342 -22.11 18.60 -14.57
N ASN A 343 -21.11 17.74 -14.43
CA ASN A 343 -20.21 17.35 -15.53
C ASN A 343 -20.12 15.82 -15.64
N ASP A 344 -20.65 15.31 -16.75
CA ASP A 344 -20.70 13.88 -17.09
C ASP A 344 -19.31 13.23 -17.12
N GLU A 345 -18.23 14.00 -17.37
CA GLU A 345 -16.85 13.48 -17.33
C GLU A 345 -16.45 12.93 -15.95
N TYR A 346 -17.15 13.35 -14.88
CA TYR A 346 -16.91 12.88 -13.52
C TYR A 346 -17.70 11.64 -13.11
N GLU A 347 -18.63 11.15 -13.94
CA GLU A 347 -19.47 10.00 -13.60
C GLU A 347 -18.65 8.77 -13.18
N GLY A 348 -17.62 8.41 -13.96
CA GLY A 348 -16.73 7.29 -13.62
C GLY A 348 -15.93 7.49 -12.33
N TYR A 349 -15.60 8.73 -11.98
CA TYR A 349 -14.97 9.03 -10.70
C TYR A 349 -15.94 8.96 -9.52
N ILE A 350 -17.21 9.31 -9.73
CA ILE A 350 -18.26 9.14 -8.72
C ILE A 350 -18.45 7.65 -8.44
N ILE A 351 -18.52 6.81 -9.48
CA ILE A 351 -18.60 5.35 -9.34
C ILE A 351 -17.34 4.81 -8.62
N THR A 352 -16.16 5.33 -8.95
CA THR A 352 -14.90 5.01 -8.25
C THR A 352 -14.96 5.38 -6.77
N ALA A 353 -15.42 6.58 -6.43
CA ALA A 353 -15.57 7.03 -5.05
C ALA A 353 -16.53 6.15 -4.27
N LYS A 354 -17.66 5.74 -4.89
CA LYS A 354 -18.60 4.78 -4.31
C LYS A 354 -17.93 3.43 -4.05
N ALA A 355 -17.20 2.89 -5.03
CA ALA A 355 -16.48 1.63 -4.87
C ALA A 355 -15.48 1.67 -3.69
N ILE A 356 -14.70 2.75 -3.61
CA ILE A 356 -13.75 2.99 -2.52
C ILE A 356 -14.47 3.16 -1.18
N ALA A 357 -15.57 3.91 -1.09
CA ALA A 357 -16.29 4.09 0.18
C ALA A 357 -16.87 2.77 0.71
N LEU A 358 -17.28 1.88 -0.19
CA LEU A 358 -17.96 0.64 0.16
C LEU A 358 -17.01 -0.50 0.54
N HIS A 359 -15.76 -0.48 0.05
CA HIS A 359 -14.88 -1.65 0.12
C HIS A 359 -14.58 -2.13 1.55
N ASN A 360 -14.64 -1.24 2.55
CA ASN A 360 -14.36 -1.59 3.93
C ASN A 360 -15.58 -2.13 4.71
N PHE A 361 -16.81 -1.99 4.18
CA PHE A 361 -18.04 -2.37 4.88
C PHE A 361 -18.60 -3.74 4.50
N LYS A 362 -17.75 -4.59 3.93
CA LYS A 362 -18.09 -5.94 3.47
C LYS A 362 -18.72 -6.85 4.53
N ALA A 363 -18.42 -6.62 5.80
CA ALA A 363 -18.97 -7.44 6.89
C ALA A 363 -20.41 -7.06 7.26
N GLN A 364 -20.85 -5.87 6.88
CA GLN A 364 -22.08 -5.24 7.38
C GLN A 364 -23.17 -5.15 6.30
N LEU A 365 -22.80 -5.38 5.03
CA LEU A 365 -23.67 -5.12 3.89
C LEU A 365 -23.71 -6.34 2.98
N LYS A 366 -24.94 -6.80 2.69
CA LYS A 366 -25.22 -7.99 1.85
C LYS A 366 -25.59 -7.64 0.41
N GLU A 367 -25.74 -6.35 0.12
CA GLU A 367 -26.29 -5.85 -1.16
C GLU A 367 -25.19 -5.65 -2.22
N TYR A 368 -23.94 -5.98 -1.89
CA TYR A 368 -22.78 -5.83 -2.77
C TYR A 368 -22.54 -7.08 -3.58
N THR A 369 -23.39 -7.24 -4.58
CA THR A 369 -23.20 -8.22 -5.63
C THR A 369 -22.36 -7.61 -6.74
N PHE A 370 -21.69 -8.45 -7.52
CA PHE A 370 -21.02 -8.01 -8.73
C PHE A 370 -21.97 -7.29 -9.69
N ASP A 371 -23.22 -7.74 -9.79
CA ASP A 371 -24.20 -7.16 -10.71
C ASP A 371 -24.65 -5.74 -10.30
N SER A 372 -24.68 -5.42 -9.00
CA SER A 372 -25.10 -4.09 -8.50
C SER A 372 -23.95 -3.10 -8.36
N HIS A 373 -22.79 -3.58 -7.90
CA HIS A 373 -21.63 -2.74 -7.60
C HIS A 373 -20.33 -3.41 -8.08
N PRO A 374 -20.17 -3.63 -9.41
CA PRO A 374 -19.10 -4.45 -9.96
C PRO A 374 -17.70 -3.94 -9.60
N LEU A 375 -17.50 -2.61 -9.61
CA LEU A 375 -16.20 -2.02 -9.27
C LEU A 375 -15.86 -2.17 -7.77
N ALA A 376 -16.85 -2.06 -6.88
CA ALA A 376 -16.66 -2.25 -5.45
C ALA A 376 -16.34 -3.73 -5.14
N PHE A 377 -17.12 -4.65 -5.71
CA PHE A 377 -16.88 -6.09 -5.64
C PHE A 377 -15.46 -6.41 -6.11
N PHE A 378 -15.08 -5.87 -7.27
CA PHE A 378 -13.78 -6.13 -7.87
C PHE A 378 -12.64 -5.59 -7.01
N LEU A 379 -12.73 -4.35 -6.52
CA LEU A 379 -11.76 -3.80 -5.58
C LEU A 379 -11.61 -4.69 -4.33
N MET A 380 -12.71 -5.11 -3.73
CA MET A 380 -12.69 -5.98 -2.54
C MET A 380 -12.05 -7.34 -2.82
N LEU A 381 -12.33 -7.94 -3.97
CA LEU A 381 -11.71 -9.20 -4.39
C LEU A 381 -10.20 -9.03 -4.55
N ILE A 382 -9.74 -8.00 -5.27
CA ILE A 382 -8.30 -7.78 -5.52
C ILE A 382 -7.56 -7.42 -4.24
N ASP A 383 -8.10 -6.55 -3.40
CA ASP A 383 -7.49 -6.19 -2.12
C ASP A 383 -7.31 -7.43 -1.22
N GLU A 384 -8.32 -8.28 -1.12
CA GLU A 384 -8.25 -9.52 -0.35
C GLU A 384 -7.32 -10.58 -0.97
N LEU A 385 -7.15 -10.60 -2.29
CA LEU A 385 -6.19 -11.48 -2.95
C LEU A 385 -4.74 -10.99 -2.80
N GLN A 386 -4.54 -9.69 -2.60
CA GLN A 386 -3.22 -9.07 -2.46
C GLN A 386 -2.62 -9.37 -1.07
N GLU A 387 -2.06 -10.57 -0.92
CA GLU A 387 -1.39 -11.06 0.30
C GLU A 387 0.13 -11.21 0.17
N TRP A 388 0.68 -11.31 -1.03
CA TRP A 388 2.13 -11.47 -1.23
C TRP A 388 2.89 -10.17 -0.93
N GLY A 389 4.18 -10.30 -0.61
CA GLY A 389 5.05 -9.15 -0.40
C GLY A 389 4.82 -8.40 0.92
N ARG A 390 3.86 -8.84 1.75
CA ARG A 390 3.56 -8.22 3.06
C ARG A 390 4.73 -8.41 4.03
N PRO A 391 5.32 -7.32 4.56
CA PRO A 391 6.44 -7.42 5.49
C PRO A 391 5.97 -7.74 6.91
N ILE A 392 6.72 -8.58 7.60
CA ILE A 392 6.51 -8.86 9.02
C ILE A 392 7.40 -7.91 9.82
N PRO A 393 6.83 -7.00 10.64
CA PRO A 393 7.64 -6.18 11.52
C PRO A 393 8.27 -7.07 12.59
N ILE A 394 9.60 -7.22 12.54
CA ILE A 394 10.36 -7.83 13.64
C ILE A 394 10.67 -6.71 14.63
N GLN A 395 10.10 -6.78 15.82
CA GLN A 395 10.48 -5.86 16.89
C GLN A 395 11.88 -6.24 17.38
N VAL A 396 12.89 -5.47 16.96
CA VAL A 396 14.30 -5.75 17.30
C VAL A 396 14.64 -5.25 18.72
N ARG A 397 13.91 -4.27 19.26
CA ARG A 397 14.00 -3.76 20.65
C ARG A 397 12.68 -3.14 21.15
N ASP A 398 12.47 -3.12 22.46
CA ASP A 398 11.30 -2.53 23.17
C ASP A 398 11.26 -0.99 23.21
N THR A 399 11.84 -0.34 22.21
CA THR A 399 11.84 1.12 22.09
C THR A 399 10.93 1.49 20.94
N TYR A 400 9.79 2.15 21.23
CA TYR A 400 8.70 2.40 20.28
C TYR A 400 9.10 3.24 19.06
N PHE A 401 10.32 3.82 19.05
CA PHE A 401 10.85 4.63 17.94
C PHE A 401 12.01 3.97 17.17
N THR A 402 12.51 2.81 17.59
CA THR A 402 13.60 2.11 16.88
C THR A 402 13.20 0.67 16.58
N THR A 403 12.10 0.50 15.86
CA THR A 403 11.77 -0.80 15.26
C THR A 403 12.63 -0.98 14.01
N GLU A 404 13.70 -1.78 14.10
CA GLU A 404 14.38 -2.26 12.90
C GLU A 404 13.47 -3.30 12.23
N ILE A 405 12.65 -2.86 11.27
CA ILE A 405 11.78 -3.77 10.53
C ILE A 405 12.63 -4.58 9.56
N LYS A 406 12.85 -5.85 9.88
CA LYS A 406 13.35 -6.82 8.91
C LYS A 406 12.18 -7.28 8.05
N LYS A 407 12.14 -6.87 6.77
CA LYS A 407 11.16 -7.36 5.80
C LYS A 407 11.34 -8.88 5.59
N VAL A 408 10.60 -9.68 6.34
CA VAL A 408 10.38 -11.10 6.06
C VAL A 408 8.95 -11.23 5.52
N THR A 409 8.78 -11.89 4.38
CA THR A 409 7.50 -12.05 3.70
C THR A 409 6.88 -13.40 4.03
N LEU A 410 5.61 -13.42 4.44
CA LEU A 410 4.88 -14.67 4.72
C LEU A 410 4.57 -15.44 3.44
N LEU A 411 4.12 -14.71 2.42
CA LEU A 411 3.78 -15.18 1.09
C LEU A 411 4.63 -14.43 0.07
N ASP A 412 5.39 -15.16 -0.74
CA ASP A 412 6.30 -14.58 -1.73
C ASP A 412 5.63 -14.44 -3.11
N ASP A 413 4.75 -15.38 -3.46
CA ASP A 413 4.05 -15.43 -4.73
C ASP A 413 2.66 -16.06 -4.60
N ILE A 414 1.84 -15.82 -5.63
CA ILE A 414 0.57 -16.49 -5.85
C ILE A 414 0.60 -17.13 -7.24
N LEU A 415 0.04 -18.33 -7.36
CA LEU A 415 -0.19 -18.97 -8.65
C LEU A 415 -1.65 -18.74 -9.05
N LEU A 416 -1.86 -18.19 -10.24
CA LEU A 416 -3.18 -17.93 -10.82
C LEU A 416 -3.36 -18.80 -12.05
N ASN A 417 -4.41 -19.60 -12.05
CA ASN A 417 -4.88 -20.36 -13.21
C ASN A 417 -6.14 -19.68 -13.77
N LEU A 418 -6.01 -19.03 -14.93
CA LEU A 418 -7.11 -18.26 -15.52
C LEU A 418 -8.25 -19.16 -16.03
N ASP A 419 -7.93 -20.34 -16.59
CA ASP A 419 -8.93 -21.22 -17.21
C ASP A 419 -9.98 -21.71 -16.19
N GLU A 420 -9.58 -21.87 -14.92
CA GLU A 420 -10.44 -22.27 -13.80
C GLU A 420 -10.81 -21.09 -12.88
N PHE A 421 -10.34 -19.88 -13.21
CA PHE A 421 -10.29 -18.71 -12.34
C PHE A 421 -9.96 -19.09 -10.88
N SER A 422 -8.86 -19.83 -10.75
CA SER A 422 -8.42 -20.50 -9.52
C SER A 422 -7.11 -19.90 -9.04
N TRP A 423 -7.05 -19.59 -7.75
CA TRP A 423 -5.92 -19.00 -7.08
C TRP A 423 -5.28 -20.02 -6.16
N LEU A 424 -3.96 -20.08 -6.11
CA LEU A 424 -3.21 -20.93 -5.21
C LEU A 424 -2.19 -20.10 -4.45
N MET A 425 -2.43 -19.94 -3.14
CA MET A 425 -1.55 -19.25 -2.20
C MET A 425 -0.80 -20.28 -1.35
N GLN A 426 0.53 -20.30 -1.45
CA GLN A 426 1.37 -21.29 -0.77
C GLN A 426 2.29 -20.66 0.28
N PHE A 427 2.00 -20.92 1.55
CA PHE A 427 2.74 -20.38 2.71
C PHE A 427 3.98 -21.22 3.03
N LYS A 428 5.07 -20.92 2.32
CA LYS A 428 6.34 -21.68 2.33
C LYS A 428 7.36 -21.23 3.38
N ASN A 429 7.28 -19.97 3.83
CA ASN A 429 8.33 -19.35 4.63
C ASN A 429 8.20 -19.73 6.12
N ASN A 430 8.84 -20.83 6.53
CA ASN A 430 8.82 -21.29 7.93
C ASN A 430 9.35 -20.24 8.93
N ARG A 431 10.31 -19.40 8.53
CA ARG A 431 10.83 -18.33 9.40
C ARG A 431 9.76 -17.27 9.63
N ALA A 432 9.08 -16.84 8.58
CA ALA A 432 7.96 -15.91 8.67
C ALA A 432 6.86 -16.46 9.57
N LYS A 433 6.42 -17.69 9.33
CA LYS A 433 5.37 -18.35 10.11
C LYS A 433 5.70 -18.39 11.60
N ASN A 434 6.94 -18.74 11.96
CA ASN A 434 7.38 -18.77 13.35
C ASN A 434 7.43 -17.38 13.99
N LEU A 435 7.91 -16.36 13.27
CA LEU A 435 7.96 -14.97 13.76
C LEU A 435 6.56 -14.39 14.03
N MET A 436 5.57 -14.89 13.30
CA MET A 436 4.19 -14.43 13.31
C MET A 436 3.28 -15.18 14.25
N GLU A 437 3.74 -16.30 14.82
CA GLU A 437 2.87 -17.32 15.41
C GLU A 437 1.71 -17.67 14.46
N PHE A 438 2.04 -17.85 13.17
CA PHE A 438 1.05 -17.95 12.11
C PHE A 438 0.12 -19.17 12.30
N ASP A 439 -1.14 -18.88 12.57
CA ASP A 439 -2.23 -19.86 12.60
C ASP A 439 -2.92 -19.92 11.24
N PHE A 440 -2.58 -20.93 10.45
CA PHE A 440 -3.17 -21.17 9.14
C PHE A 440 -4.69 -21.38 9.18
N ASN A 441 -5.22 -22.01 10.23
CA ASN A 441 -6.64 -22.30 10.34
C ASN A 441 -7.43 -21.03 10.64
N SER A 442 -6.93 -20.20 11.56
CA SER A 442 -7.53 -18.89 11.83
C SER A 442 -7.49 -18.01 10.58
N PHE A 443 -6.34 -17.92 9.92
CA PHE A 443 -6.19 -17.16 8.66
C PHE A 443 -7.16 -17.65 7.58
N SER A 444 -7.26 -18.97 7.37
CA SER A 444 -8.15 -19.55 6.36
C SER A 444 -9.62 -19.25 6.65
N LYS A 445 -10.05 -19.32 7.91
CA LYS A 445 -11.43 -18.96 8.33
C LYS A 445 -11.72 -17.48 8.14
N GLU A 446 -10.75 -16.61 8.42
CA GLU A 446 -10.89 -15.18 8.17
C GLU A 446 -11.04 -14.89 6.67
N LYS A 447 -10.24 -15.55 5.83
CA LYS A 447 -10.37 -15.46 4.36
C LYS A 447 -11.70 -16.01 3.86
N GLU A 448 -12.12 -17.17 4.34
CA GLU A 448 -13.43 -17.75 4.01
C GLU A 448 -14.55 -16.78 4.39
N LYS A 449 -14.46 -16.16 5.57
CA LYS A 449 -15.42 -15.14 6.00
C LYS A 449 -15.39 -13.88 5.12
N SER A 450 -14.22 -13.40 4.71
CA SER A 450 -14.08 -12.23 3.83
C SER A 450 -14.64 -12.51 2.44
N PHE A 451 -14.28 -13.65 1.84
CA PHE A 451 -14.67 -14.03 0.49
C PHE A 451 -16.11 -14.56 0.39
N GLY A 452 -16.61 -15.29 1.40
CA GLY A 452 -18.00 -15.77 1.44
C GLY A 452 -19.05 -14.66 1.56
N ARG A 453 -18.62 -13.40 1.67
CA ARG A 453 -19.48 -12.21 1.60
C ARG A 453 -19.59 -11.64 0.19
N LEU A 454 -18.70 -12.05 -0.71
CA LEU A 454 -18.72 -11.62 -2.10
C LEU A 454 -19.77 -12.45 -2.83
N ASP A 455 -20.79 -11.78 -3.34
CA ASP A 455 -21.78 -12.38 -4.22
C ASP A 455 -21.42 -12.06 -5.67
N ARG A 456 -21.01 -13.09 -6.41
CA ARG A 456 -20.57 -13.01 -7.81
C ARG A 456 -21.70 -12.81 -8.81
N GLY A 457 -22.95 -12.81 -8.35
CA GLY A 457 -24.11 -12.72 -9.23
C GLY A 457 -24.20 -13.88 -10.21
N GLU A 458 -24.87 -13.66 -11.33
CA GLU A 458 -25.03 -14.68 -12.39
C GLU A 458 -23.83 -14.72 -13.36
N SER A 459 -22.96 -13.71 -13.32
CA SER A 459 -21.93 -13.45 -14.32
C SER A 459 -20.69 -14.36 -14.23
N PHE A 460 -20.45 -15.03 -13.08
CA PHE A 460 -19.30 -15.94 -12.91
C PHE A 460 -19.73 -17.27 -12.32
N SER A 461 -19.26 -18.37 -12.93
CA SER A 461 -19.72 -19.74 -12.59
C SER A 461 -19.06 -20.33 -11.34
N LYS A 462 -17.81 -19.96 -11.02
CA LYS A 462 -17.10 -20.32 -9.79
C LYS A 462 -15.75 -19.58 -9.70
N THR A 463 -15.40 -19.05 -8.52
CA THR A 463 -14.00 -18.68 -8.22
C THR A 463 -13.48 -19.59 -7.10
N THR A 464 -12.30 -20.17 -7.27
CA THR A 464 -11.71 -21.05 -6.25
C THR A 464 -10.42 -20.46 -5.71
N ILE A 465 -10.28 -20.39 -4.39
CA ILE A 465 -9.06 -19.92 -3.73
C ILE A 465 -8.53 -21.05 -2.86
N ASN A 466 -7.40 -21.61 -3.26
CA ASN A 466 -6.71 -22.69 -2.61
C ASN A 466 -5.57 -22.12 -1.74
N LEU A 467 -5.65 -22.39 -0.44
CA LEU A 467 -4.65 -22.02 0.54
C LEU A 467 -3.88 -23.27 0.94
N GLN A 468 -2.55 -23.19 0.97
CA GLN A 468 -1.69 -24.32 1.38
C GLN A 468 -0.60 -23.87 2.34
N ASP A 469 -0.53 -24.51 3.51
CA ASP A 469 0.59 -24.39 4.43
C ASP A 469 1.65 -25.44 4.09
N LEU A 470 2.83 -25.00 3.68
CA LEU A 470 3.90 -25.89 3.21
C LEU A 470 5.10 -25.89 4.15
N LYS A 471 5.60 -27.07 4.49
CA LYS A 471 6.89 -27.25 5.16
C LYS A 471 7.96 -27.61 4.13
N ILE A 472 8.91 -26.70 3.91
CA ILE A 472 10.06 -26.98 3.05
C ILE A 472 11.13 -27.75 3.85
N GLY A 473 11.46 -28.96 3.41
CA GLY A 473 12.53 -29.77 3.97
C GLY A 473 13.93 -29.16 3.77
N LYS A 474 14.89 -29.56 4.61
CA LYS A 474 16.29 -29.05 4.54
C LYS A 474 17.08 -29.58 3.34
N SER A 475 16.62 -30.62 2.66
CA SER A 475 17.33 -31.22 1.50
C SER A 475 17.17 -30.38 0.23
N LYS A 476 18.10 -30.55 -0.72
CA LYS A 476 18.07 -29.87 -2.02
C LYS A 476 16.88 -30.29 -2.91
N ASP A 477 16.32 -31.47 -2.70
CA ASP A 477 15.15 -32.00 -3.43
C ASP A 477 13.82 -31.50 -2.81
N ARG A 478 13.66 -30.17 -2.78
CA ARG A 478 12.61 -29.40 -2.10
C ARG A 478 11.18 -29.66 -2.60
N LYS A 479 10.64 -30.87 -2.46
CA LYS A 479 9.18 -31.04 -2.43
C LYS A 479 8.70 -30.59 -1.06
N GLY A 480 7.88 -29.54 -1.02
CA GLY A 480 7.23 -29.09 0.21
C GLY A 480 6.19 -30.11 0.65
N GLU A 481 6.19 -30.45 1.94
CA GLU A 481 5.13 -31.24 2.57
C GLU A 481 3.94 -30.31 2.85
N ILE A 482 2.74 -30.66 2.37
CA ILE A 482 1.51 -29.93 2.70
C ILE A 482 1.11 -30.30 4.13
N LEU A 483 1.21 -29.34 5.05
CA LEU A 483 0.80 -29.53 6.43
C LEU A 483 -0.71 -29.36 6.58
N ASN A 484 -1.25 -28.30 5.98
CA ASN A 484 -2.66 -27.95 5.99
C ASN A 484 -3.07 -27.41 4.63
N GLN A 485 -4.34 -27.56 4.28
CA GLN A 485 -4.93 -26.99 3.09
C GLN A 485 -6.36 -26.53 3.35
N SER A 486 -6.77 -25.48 2.66
CA SER A 486 -8.15 -24.99 2.65
C SER A 486 -8.53 -24.58 1.24
N THR A 487 -9.78 -24.81 0.86
CA THR A 487 -10.33 -24.38 -0.42
C THR A 487 -11.55 -23.54 -0.14
N ILE A 488 -11.50 -22.28 -0.57
CA ILE A 488 -12.60 -21.33 -0.48
C ILE A 488 -13.25 -21.25 -1.86
N VAL A 489 -14.56 -21.39 -1.91
CA VAL A 489 -15.34 -21.25 -3.14
C VAL A 489 -16.21 -20.01 -3.00
N ILE A 490 -16.06 -19.09 -3.93
CA ILE A 490 -16.92 -17.92 -4.10
C ILE A 490 -17.92 -18.24 -5.20
#